data_AF-A0A0L7LGJ2-F1
#
_entry.id   AF-A0A0L7LGJ2-F1
#
_cell.length_a   1.000
_cell.length_b   1.000
_cell.length_c   1.000
_cell.angle_alpha   90.00
_cell.angle_beta   90.00
_cell.angle_gamma   90.00
#
_symmetry.space_group_name_H-M   'P 1'
#
loop_
_entity.id
_entity.type
_entity.pdbx_description
1 polymer ?
#
loop_
_entity_poly.entity_id
_entity_poly.type
_entity_poly.pdbx_seq_one_letter_code
_entity_poly.pdbx_strand_id
1 'polypeptide(L)'
;MNHVISALMLLNLCPAYPCQDVNNLFKYINDEVLKFNSEAADLAWESSINPGNPDLPHQAAKQLSNLYEELQTTYTETEFCIPSFENITTDNIKEVESAILKYLTAANLRPEHQTVNFNSAAKLAVENEDRKGFCLKGEDDFEKVMKFSKNEAVLKWVWAVWRVKVGPPMKDPIYKNYIYLISGYQDIGSYWRDELEIPHLRQVSRRLYDEIKPLYTLLHGVVRFYLRKHYGGIVSERGAIPAHLLGNLWSLNWEALADLILPKTINLDESIKKLNWTVLHMAKRAEDFYQSFGLPAMTDAFWRKSVFTKGNKNTRCHGAAADMFKDGDFRLLYCSGTTKEDFYVLHHEMGHIQYYMAYEKQPALFRQANTAFHESIGDAIMYGVMTPQHLHRLGLISDSLLYISNTNQDPKGSKEETESENLNKEIYNGYNKRKENEKYTGFEEEFNEVNESQNVFNEANYLNDPKPNIFETTDDILMLKQALNKIPQIPFSLLIDEYRWKYFEGGISSLDTNKVFWQMVMELQGISLVASYSINYLNAFAKQQCLVGEMSEIRYLTPSV
;
A
#
# COMPACT_ATOMS: atom_id res chain seq x y z
N MET A 1 39.39 0.89 6.70
CA MET A 1 39.92 0.85 8.09
C MET A 1 40.68 2.13 8.47
N ASN A 2 41.81 2.47 7.83
CA ASN A 2 42.56 3.70 8.18
C ASN A 2 41.75 5.00 7.99
N HIS A 3 40.85 5.06 6.99
CA HIS A 3 40.01 6.23 6.76
C HIS A 3 38.88 6.41 7.80
N VAL A 4 38.39 5.33 8.42
CA VAL A 4 37.35 5.38 9.47
C VAL A 4 37.96 5.91 10.78
N ILE A 5 39.17 5.46 11.10
CA ILE A 5 39.92 5.93 12.27
C ILE A 5 40.29 7.41 12.12
N SER A 6 40.70 7.85 10.92
CA SER A 6 40.96 9.27 10.65
C SER A 6 39.70 10.14 10.72
N ALA A 7 38.55 9.65 10.25
CA ALA A 7 37.28 10.38 10.34
C ALA A 7 36.79 10.53 11.79
N LEU A 8 36.94 9.49 12.62
CA LEU A 8 36.59 9.52 14.04
C LEU A 8 37.50 10.43 14.88
N MET A 9 38.79 10.53 14.53
CA MET A 9 39.71 11.50 15.16
C MET A 9 39.39 12.95 14.75
N LEU A 10 38.97 13.19 13.50
CA LEU A 10 38.61 14.53 13.01
C LEU A 10 37.32 15.08 13.66
N LEU A 11 36.43 14.20 14.13
CA LEU A 11 35.17 14.57 14.81
C LEU A 11 35.33 14.82 16.32
N ASN A 12 36.53 14.80 16.90
CA ASN A 12 36.79 14.95 18.34
C ASN A 12 36.02 13.95 19.25
N LEU A 13 35.57 12.82 18.70
CA LEU A 13 34.81 11.79 19.42
C LEU A 13 35.68 10.81 20.23
N CYS A 14 37.01 10.99 20.26
CA CYS A 14 37.90 10.09 20.98
C CYS A 14 38.86 10.85 21.93
N PRO A 15 38.64 10.81 23.27
CA PRO A 15 39.73 11.05 24.20
C PRO A 15 40.80 9.97 23.99
N ALA A 16 42.09 10.29 24.18
CA ALA A 16 43.23 9.51 23.69
C ALA A 16 43.38 8.03 24.14
N TYR A 17 42.46 7.47 24.95
CA TYR A 17 42.60 6.16 25.60
C TYR A 17 41.80 4.98 24.98
N PRO A 18 40.55 5.11 24.50
CA PRO A 18 39.80 3.96 23.94
C PRO A 18 40.23 3.54 22.54
N CYS A 19 40.91 4.41 21.79
CA CYS A 19 41.23 4.22 20.37
C CYS A 19 42.48 3.35 20.07
N GLN A 20 43.13 2.76 21.08
CA GLN A 20 44.30 1.90 20.87
C GLN A 20 43.94 0.45 20.51
N ASP A 21 42.72 0.01 20.82
CA ASP A 21 42.19 -1.31 20.47
C ASP A 21 40.87 -1.14 19.72
N VAL A 22 40.84 -1.62 18.47
CA VAL A 22 39.68 -1.52 17.57
C VAL A 22 38.43 -2.14 18.19
N ASN A 23 38.58 -3.21 18.99
CA ASN A 23 37.45 -3.85 19.66
C ASN A 23 36.86 -2.97 20.77
N ASN A 24 37.71 -2.28 21.54
CA ASN A 24 37.26 -1.36 22.58
C ASN A 24 36.59 -0.12 21.97
N LEU A 25 37.12 0.37 20.84
CA LEU A 25 36.50 1.44 20.08
C LEU A 25 35.12 1.02 19.53
N PHE A 26 35.02 -0.17 18.93
CA PHE A 26 33.74 -0.67 18.42
C PHE A 26 32.71 -0.83 19.53
N LYS A 27 33.12 -1.38 20.67
CA LYS A 27 32.26 -1.51 21.85
C LYS A 27 31.78 -0.14 22.34
N TYR A 28 32.68 0.83 22.47
CA TYR A 28 32.34 2.19 22.88
C TYR A 28 31.33 2.83 21.92
N ILE A 29 31.57 2.74 20.60
CA ILE A 29 30.64 3.25 19.59
C ILE A 29 29.29 2.57 19.70
N ASN A 30 29.26 1.25 19.83
CA ASN A 30 28.00 0.51 19.99
C ASN A 30 27.20 0.97 21.21
N ASP A 31 27.86 1.15 22.36
CA ASP A 31 27.21 1.56 23.61
C ASP A 31 26.66 3.00 23.50
N GLU A 32 27.41 3.92 22.87
CA GLU A 32 26.95 5.29 22.61
C GLU A 32 25.79 5.35 21.61
N VAL A 33 25.84 4.54 20.54
CA VAL A 33 24.75 4.45 19.55
C VAL A 33 23.49 3.86 20.17
N LEU A 34 23.61 2.80 20.99
CA LEU A 34 22.47 2.24 21.73
C LEU A 34 21.81 3.29 22.62
N LYS A 35 22.62 4.05 23.36
CA LYS A 35 22.12 5.10 24.23
C LYS A 35 21.41 6.20 23.44
N PHE A 36 22.04 6.70 22.38
CA PHE A 36 21.46 7.73 21.51
C PHE A 36 20.15 7.26 20.87
N ASN A 37 20.13 6.06 20.28
CA ASN A 37 18.94 5.51 19.64
C ASN A 37 17.82 5.26 20.64
N SER A 38 18.14 4.79 21.85
CA SER A 38 17.17 4.63 22.93
C SER A 38 16.52 5.96 23.32
N GLU A 39 17.32 7.02 23.51
CA GLU A 39 16.81 8.36 23.85
C GLU A 39 15.97 8.93 22.69
N ALA A 40 16.44 8.79 21.45
CA ALA A 40 15.72 9.23 20.26
C ALA A 40 14.39 8.47 20.07
N ALA A 41 14.38 7.16 20.29
CA ALA A 41 13.18 6.34 20.21
C ALA A 41 12.14 6.71 21.27
N ASP A 42 12.57 6.97 22.52
CA ASP A 42 11.66 7.47 23.56
C ASP A 42 11.04 8.82 23.15
N LEU A 43 11.84 9.76 22.63
CA LEU A 43 11.36 11.06 22.17
C LEU A 43 10.37 10.93 21.00
N ALA A 44 10.68 10.09 20.02
CA ALA A 44 9.82 9.84 18.85
C ALA A 44 8.51 9.17 19.26
N TRP A 45 8.57 8.23 20.21
CA TRP A 45 7.40 7.56 20.76
C TRP A 45 6.48 8.55 21.48
N GLU A 46 7.02 9.38 22.38
CA GLU A 46 6.27 10.42 23.10
C GLU A 46 5.64 11.45 22.15
N SER A 47 6.38 11.88 21.13
CA SER A 47 5.86 12.77 20.06
C SER A 47 4.70 12.13 19.28
N SER A 48 4.71 10.81 19.09
CA SER A 48 3.68 10.11 18.32
C SER A 48 2.40 9.87 19.12
N ILE A 49 2.52 9.57 20.42
CA ILE A 49 1.37 9.38 21.30
C ILE A 49 0.76 10.69 21.80
N ASN A 50 1.60 11.74 21.93
CA ASN A 50 1.21 13.08 22.38
C ASN A 50 1.86 14.20 21.53
N PRO A 51 1.37 14.40 20.28
CA PRO A 51 1.87 15.47 19.42
C PRO A 51 1.69 16.85 20.06
N GLY A 52 2.67 17.74 19.86
CA GLY A 52 2.63 19.12 20.37
C GLY A 52 2.96 19.28 21.86
N ASN A 53 3.44 18.24 22.55
CA ASN A 53 3.85 18.32 23.95
C ASN A 53 4.93 19.40 24.16
N PRO A 54 4.67 20.46 24.97
CA PRO A 54 5.62 21.55 25.18
C PRO A 54 6.91 21.10 25.90
N ASP A 55 6.87 19.96 26.59
CA ASP A 55 7.96 19.44 27.41
C ASP A 55 8.93 18.52 26.64
N LEU A 56 8.77 18.37 25.31
CA LEU A 56 9.70 17.57 24.49
C LEU A 56 11.12 18.17 24.51
N PRO A 57 12.14 17.41 24.95
CA PRO A 57 13.54 17.81 24.86
C PRO A 57 13.96 18.09 23.41
N HIS A 58 14.72 19.17 23.21
CA HIS A 58 15.34 19.60 21.95
C HIS A 58 14.44 20.30 20.92
N GLN A 59 14.84 21.51 20.55
CA GLN A 59 14.16 22.35 19.54
C GLN A 59 14.08 21.70 18.16
N ALA A 60 15.07 20.88 17.78
CA ALA A 60 15.08 20.18 16.50
C ALA A 60 14.05 19.03 16.44
N ALA A 61 13.91 18.25 17.51
CA ALA A 61 12.87 17.22 17.60
C ALA A 61 11.47 17.84 17.59
N LYS A 62 11.30 19.00 18.24
CA LYS A 62 10.08 19.80 18.17
C LYS A 62 9.79 20.31 16.75
N GLN A 63 10.80 20.85 16.06
CA GLN A 63 10.64 21.33 14.68
C GLN A 63 10.30 20.20 13.71
N LEU A 64 10.96 19.05 13.83
CA LEU A 64 10.68 17.87 13.00
C LEU A 64 9.28 17.32 13.31
N SER A 65 8.93 17.16 14.58
CA SER A 65 7.58 16.76 15.00
C SER A 65 6.51 17.69 14.45
N ASN A 66 6.71 19.01 14.52
CA ASN A 66 5.76 19.99 14.01
C ASN A 66 5.64 19.95 12.48
N LEU A 67 6.75 19.73 11.77
CA LEU A 67 6.75 19.59 10.31
C LEU A 67 6.00 18.32 9.88
N TYR A 68 6.25 17.20 10.56
CA TYR A 68 5.51 15.95 10.36
C TYR A 68 4.02 16.12 10.66
N GLU A 69 3.67 16.86 11.72
CA GLU A 69 2.29 17.17 12.05
C GLU A 69 1.64 18.04 10.97
N GLU A 70 2.28 19.12 10.51
CA GLU A 70 1.77 19.97 9.43
C GLU A 70 1.51 19.17 8.14
N LEU A 71 2.46 18.29 7.81
CA LEU A 71 2.34 17.37 6.68
C LEU A 71 1.17 16.39 6.85
N GLN A 72 1.12 15.67 7.96
CA GLN A 72 0.10 14.66 8.21
C GLN A 72 -1.29 15.28 8.33
N THR A 73 -1.42 16.41 9.01
CA THR A 73 -2.64 17.21 9.12
C THR A 73 -3.18 17.60 7.75
N THR A 74 -2.31 17.87 6.77
CA THR A 74 -2.77 18.10 5.40
C THR A 74 -3.52 16.89 4.83
N TYR A 75 -3.14 15.66 5.17
CA TYR A 75 -3.82 14.45 4.67
C TYR A 75 -4.98 13.99 5.55
N THR A 76 -4.89 14.16 6.88
CA THR A 76 -5.86 13.65 7.85
C THR A 76 -6.94 14.65 8.23
N GLU A 77 -6.62 15.95 8.19
CA GLU A 77 -7.54 17.02 8.61
C GLU A 77 -8.03 17.89 7.45
N THR A 78 -7.63 17.58 6.20
CA THR A 78 -8.25 18.23 5.04
C THR A 78 -9.74 17.91 5.03
N GLU A 79 -10.54 18.94 5.27
CA GLU A 79 -11.99 18.87 5.21
C GLU A 79 -12.49 19.53 3.93
N PHE A 80 -13.54 18.93 3.39
CA PHE A 80 -14.19 19.37 2.18
C PHE A 80 -15.70 19.37 2.39
N CYS A 81 -16.35 20.51 2.22
CA CYS A 81 -17.77 20.67 2.53
C CYS A 81 -18.59 21.03 1.29
N ILE A 82 -19.76 20.40 1.14
CA ILE A 82 -20.78 20.80 0.16
C ILE A 82 -22.05 21.27 0.86
N PRO A 83 -22.74 22.30 0.31
CA PRO A 83 -24.03 22.73 0.85
C PRO A 83 -25.02 21.57 0.91
N SER A 84 -25.59 21.35 2.10
CA SER A 84 -26.63 20.35 2.34
C SER A 84 -27.57 20.85 3.44
N PHE A 85 -28.86 20.63 3.28
CA PHE A 85 -29.87 20.89 4.31
C PHE A 85 -30.14 19.67 5.20
N GLU A 86 -29.57 18.51 4.82
CA GLU A 86 -29.69 17.24 5.53
C GLU A 86 -28.43 17.01 6.39
N ASN A 87 -28.61 16.54 7.62
CA ASN A 87 -27.50 16.16 8.52
C ASN A 87 -27.00 14.76 8.13
N ILE A 88 -26.06 14.71 7.18
CA ILE A 88 -25.54 13.47 6.61
C ILE A 88 -24.34 12.99 7.42
N THR A 89 -24.35 11.71 7.79
CA THR A 89 -23.20 11.06 8.43
C THR A 89 -22.29 10.44 7.37
N THR A 90 -20.96 10.55 7.54
CA THR A 90 -19.98 9.97 6.61
C THR A 90 -19.95 8.44 6.65
N ASP A 91 -20.52 7.82 7.68
CA ASP A 91 -20.68 6.37 7.78
C ASP A 91 -21.71 5.81 6.77
N ASN A 92 -22.71 6.61 6.39
CA ASN A 92 -23.70 6.20 5.39
C ASN A 92 -23.29 6.65 3.98
N ILE A 93 -22.38 5.90 3.37
CA ILE A 93 -21.80 6.24 2.06
C ILE A 93 -22.85 6.38 0.94
N LYS A 94 -24.03 5.75 1.05
CA LYS A 94 -25.13 5.94 0.09
C LYS A 94 -25.74 7.35 0.15
N GLU A 95 -25.89 7.89 1.36
CA GLU A 95 -26.35 9.27 1.55
C GLU A 95 -25.29 10.27 1.07
N VAL A 96 -24.01 9.97 1.34
CA VAL A 96 -22.87 10.75 0.85
C VAL A 96 -22.88 10.83 -0.68
N GLU A 97 -22.97 9.70 -1.39
CA GLU A 97 -23.04 9.67 -2.86
C GLU A 97 -24.23 10.49 -3.38
N SER A 98 -25.40 10.34 -2.75
CA SER A 98 -26.62 11.06 -3.12
C SER A 98 -26.47 12.57 -2.94
N ALA A 99 -25.80 13.02 -1.87
CA ALA A 99 -25.55 14.44 -1.61
C ALA A 99 -24.58 15.04 -2.63
N ILE A 100 -23.52 14.31 -2.99
CA ILE A 100 -22.58 14.72 -4.04
C ILE A 100 -23.32 14.87 -5.38
N LEU A 101 -24.18 13.93 -5.74
CA LEU A 101 -24.98 14.01 -6.96
C LEU A 101 -25.93 15.21 -6.98
N LYS A 102 -26.62 15.49 -5.86
CA LYS A 102 -27.46 16.69 -5.70
C LYS A 102 -26.62 17.96 -5.90
N TYR A 103 -25.44 18.04 -5.29
CA TYR A 103 -24.52 19.18 -5.42
C TYR A 103 -24.05 19.39 -6.87
N LEU A 104 -23.57 18.32 -7.53
CA LEU A 104 -23.11 18.38 -8.92
C LEU A 104 -24.23 18.84 -9.87
N THR A 105 -25.45 18.37 -9.64
CA THR A 105 -26.62 18.78 -10.43
C THR A 105 -26.94 20.27 -10.22
N ALA A 106 -26.90 20.76 -8.98
CA ALA A 106 -27.14 22.16 -8.66
C ALA A 106 -26.05 23.10 -9.20
N ALA A 107 -24.79 22.65 -9.19
CA ALA A 107 -23.66 23.39 -9.77
C ALA A 107 -23.83 23.60 -11.28
N ASN A 108 -24.50 22.68 -11.98
CA ASN A 108 -24.78 22.76 -13.42
C ASN A 108 -25.93 23.71 -13.80
N LEU A 109 -26.73 24.18 -12.84
CA LEU A 109 -27.89 25.06 -13.09
C LEU A 109 -27.58 26.55 -12.90
N ARG A 110 -26.33 26.94 -12.56
CA ARG A 110 -25.92 28.36 -12.44
C ARG A 110 -25.54 28.92 -13.83
N PRO A 111 -26.28 29.89 -14.39
CA PRO A 111 -26.18 30.28 -15.81
C PRO A 111 -24.84 30.89 -16.27
N GLU A 112 -23.92 31.23 -15.36
CA GLU A 112 -22.66 31.91 -15.70
C GLU A 112 -21.52 30.96 -16.09
N HIS A 113 -21.71 29.63 -15.98
CA HIS A 113 -20.72 28.63 -16.37
C HIS A 113 -21.31 27.64 -17.38
N GLN A 114 -21.34 28.04 -18.65
CA GLN A 114 -21.61 27.10 -19.73
C GLN A 114 -20.48 26.05 -19.78
N THR A 115 -20.87 24.77 -19.66
CA THR A 115 -20.06 23.54 -19.49
C THR A 115 -19.62 23.24 -18.05
N VAL A 116 -20.00 22.06 -17.56
CA VAL A 116 -19.58 21.49 -16.28
C VAL A 116 -18.08 21.27 -16.33
N ASN A 117 -17.31 22.27 -15.92
CA ASN A 117 -15.94 22.03 -15.58
C ASN A 117 -15.95 21.47 -14.16
N PHE A 118 -15.81 20.15 -14.01
CA PHE A 118 -15.67 19.49 -12.70
C PHE A 118 -14.59 20.15 -11.83
N ASN A 119 -13.58 20.78 -12.46
CA ASN A 119 -12.57 21.58 -11.75
C ASN A 119 -13.14 22.88 -11.22
N SER A 120 -14.08 23.53 -11.91
CA SER A 120 -14.78 24.70 -11.39
C SER A 120 -15.68 24.32 -10.22
N ALA A 121 -16.39 23.19 -10.29
CA ALA A 121 -17.16 22.68 -9.14
C ALA A 121 -16.23 22.33 -7.95
N ALA A 122 -15.10 21.68 -8.22
CA ALA A 122 -14.10 21.40 -7.20
C ALA A 122 -13.53 22.68 -6.58
N LYS A 123 -13.16 23.67 -7.40
CA LYS A 123 -12.70 25.00 -6.95
C LYS A 123 -13.75 25.70 -6.12
N LEU A 124 -15.00 25.77 -6.61
CA LEU A 124 -16.11 26.40 -5.89
C LEU A 124 -16.31 25.77 -4.51
N ALA A 125 -16.21 24.45 -4.39
CA ALA A 125 -16.35 23.81 -3.09
C ALA A 125 -15.08 23.91 -2.22
N VAL A 126 -13.90 24.11 -2.81
CA VAL A 126 -12.69 24.46 -2.05
C VAL A 126 -12.70 25.92 -1.56
N GLU A 127 -13.31 26.84 -2.31
CA GLU A 127 -13.38 28.28 -2.03
C GLU A 127 -14.56 28.65 -1.10
N ASN A 128 -15.63 27.85 -1.05
CA ASN A 128 -16.75 28.05 -0.12
C ASN A 128 -16.47 27.38 1.23
N GLU A 129 -15.88 28.12 2.18
CA GLU A 129 -15.69 27.68 3.58
C GLU A 129 -16.98 27.72 4.44
N ASP A 130 -18.14 28.02 3.84
CA ASP A 130 -19.37 28.29 4.58
C ASP A 130 -19.99 26.99 5.14
N ARG A 131 -19.94 26.87 6.47
CA ARG A 131 -20.08 25.62 7.27
C ARG A 131 -21.48 24.99 7.32
N LYS A 132 -22.41 25.40 6.47
CA LYS A 132 -23.78 24.84 6.45
C LYS A 132 -23.87 23.74 5.39
N GLY A 133 -23.37 22.57 5.73
CA GLY A 133 -23.36 21.45 4.81
C GLY A 133 -22.75 20.16 5.34
N PHE A 134 -22.58 19.22 4.44
CA PHE A 134 -21.94 17.93 4.68
C PHE A 134 -20.46 18.01 4.32
N CYS A 135 -19.58 17.45 5.15
CA CYS A 135 -18.14 17.47 4.91
C CYS A 135 -17.53 16.06 4.87
N LEU A 136 -16.65 15.82 3.89
CA LEU A 136 -15.73 14.69 3.88
C LEU A 136 -14.44 15.12 4.58
N LYS A 137 -13.93 14.28 5.48
CA LYS A 137 -12.72 14.57 6.26
C LYS A 137 -11.61 13.56 6.00
N GLY A 138 -10.45 14.09 5.65
CA GLY A 138 -9.21 13.33 5.50
C GLY A 138 -9.26 12.31 4.36
N GLU A 139 -8.15 11.61 4.19
CA GLU A 139 -7.98 10.58 3.17
C GLU A 139 -9.03 9.47 3.27
N ASP A 140 -9.36 9.02 4.48
CA ASP A 140 -10.26 7.89 4.76
C ASP A 140 -11.66 8.09 4.17
N ASP A 141 -12.28 9.27 4.34
CA ASP A 141 -13.63 9.50 3.84
C ASP A 141 -13.66 9.54 2.30
N PHE A 142 -12.63 10.10 1.67
CA PHE A 142 -12.52 10.13 0.22
C PHE A 142 -12.28 8.72 -0.33
N GLU A 143 -11.41 7.93 0.31
CA GLU A 143 -11.18 6.53 -0.04
C GLU A 143 -12.45 5.69 0.03
N LYS A 144 -13.26 5.84 1.09
CA LYS A 144 -14.54 5.13 1.22
C LYS A 144 -15.45 5.41 0.02
N VAL A 145 -15.55 6.67 -0.41
CA VAL A 145 -16.35 7.04 -1.59
C VAL A 145 -15.77 6.46 -2.87
N MET A 146 -14.45 6.50 -3.06
CA MET A 146 -13.77 5.92 -4.23
C MET A 146 -13.96 4.40 -4.33
N LYS A 147 -13.94 3.69 -3.18
CA LYS A 147 -14.17 2.24 -3.10
C LYS A 147 -15.64 1.88 -3.41
N PHE A 148 -16.57 2.65 -2.83
CA PHE A 148 -18.02 2.37 -2.91
C PHE A 148 -18.66 2.79 -4.24
N SER A 149 -18.47 4.05 -4.66
CA SER A 149 -19.25 4.63 -5.75
C SER A 149 -18.91 3.97 -7.07
N LYS A 150 -19.95 3.68 -7.87
CA LYS A 150 -19.82 3.28 -9.28
C LYS A 150 -20.33 4.37 -10.23
N ASN A 151 -20.61 5.56 -9.72
CA ASN A 151 -21.07 6.70 -10.51
C ASN A 151 -19.86 7.50 -11.03
N GLU A 152 -19.72 7.61 -12.35
CA GLU A 152 -18.57 8.27 -12.97
C GLU A 152 -18.42 9.74 -12.55
N ALA A 153 -19.53 10.48 -12.45
CA ALA A 153 -19.50 11.89 -12.11
C ALA A 153 -19.05 12.12 -10.66
N VAL A 154 -19.48 11.25 -9.74
CA VAL A 154 -19.07 11.26 -8.32
C VAL A 154 -17.57 10.95 -8.23
N LEU A 155 -17.13 9.84 -8.81
CA LEU A 155 -15.72 9.43 -8.79
C LEU A 155 -14.81 10.51 -9.39
N LYS A 156 -15.21 11.08 -10.53
CA LYS A 156 -14.47 12.14 -11.23
C LYS A 156 -14.32 13.37 -10.36
N TRP A 157 -15.39 13.77 -9.67
CA TRP A 157 -15.37 14.94 -8.81
C TRP A 157 -14.57 14.72 -7.53
N VAL A 158 -14.75 13.58 -6.84
CA VAL A 158 -13.98 13.23 -5.63
C VAL A 158 -12.48 13.23 -5.94
N TRP A 159 -12.09 12.59 -7.05
CA TRP A 159 -10.72 12.54 -7.53
C TRP A 159 -10.13 13.95 -7.80
N ALA A 160 -10.93 14.85 -8.37
CA ALA A 160 -10.52 16.21 -8.72
C ALA A 160 -10.42 17.12 -7.49
N VAL A 161 -11.42 17.09 -6.61
CA VAL A 161 -11.48 17.89 -5.37
C VAL A 161 -10.25 17.63 -4.51
N TRP A 162 -9.90 16.36 -4.29
CA TRP A 162 -8.73 15.98 -3.50
C TRP A 162 -7.45 16.64 -4.03
N ARG A 163 -7.21 16.56 -5.34
CA ARG A 163 -6.01 17.12 -5.98
C ARG A 163 -5.96 18.64 -5.99
N VAL A 164 -7.12 19.29 -6.12
CA VAL A 164 -7.21 20.76 -6.05
C VAL A 164 -6.90 21.27 -4.64
N LYS A 165 -7.33 20.55 -3.60
CA LYS A 165 -7.14 20.96 -2.19
C LYS A 165 -5.75 20.59 -1.66
N VAL A 166 -5.31 19.35 -1.88
CA VAL A 166 -4.07 18.79 -1.29
C VAL A 166 -2.84 19.12 -2.14
N GLY A 167 -2.97 19.19 -3.47
CA GLY A 167 -1.81 19.38 -4.36
C GLY A 167 -1.04 20.71 -4.16
N PRO A 168 -1.70 21.89 -4.12
CA PRO A 168 -1.00 23.17 -4.05
C PRO A 168 -0.19 23.43 -2.76
N PRO A 169 -0.72 23.17 -1.53
CA PRO A 169 0.04 23.35 -0.29
C PRO A 169 1.35 22.54 -0.24
N MET A 170 1.41 21.45 -0.99
CA MET A 170 2.53 20.52 -1.02
C MET A 170 3.69 20.95 -1.94
N LYS A 171 3.58 22.10 -2.62
CA LYS A 171 4.51 22.49 -3.71
C LYS A 171 5.86 23.05 -3.25
N ASP A 172 5.95 23.81 -2.15
CA ASP A 172 7.03 24.83 -2.04
C ASP A 172 8.03 24.86 -0.85
N PRO A 173 7.85 24.27 0.36
CA PRO A 173 8.88 24.45 1.42
C PRO A 173 9.70 23.22 1.86
N ILE A 174 9.20 21.99 1.75
CA ILE A 174 9.64 20.93 2.68
C ILE A 174 10.96 20.25 2.28
N TYR A 175 11.24 20.13 0.98
CA TYR A 175 12.40 19.36 0.51
C TYR A 175 13.74 20.08 0.57
N LYS A 176 13.75 21.42 0.45
CA LYS A 176 15.01 22.18 0.37
C LYS A 176 15.80 22.17 1.67
N ASN A 177 15.13 21.94 2.81
CA ASN A 177 15.78 21.95 4.13
C ASN A 177 16.37 20.58 4.54
N TYR A 178 15.97 19.47 3.93
CA TYR A 178 16.48 18.13 4.29
C TYR A 178 17.89 17.86 3.75
N ILE A 179 18.23 18.44 2.59
CA ILE A 179 19.52 18.21 1.88
C ILE A 179 20.72 18.71 2.71
N TYR A 180 20.52 19.73 3.55
CA TYR A 180 21.61 20.35 4.31
C TYR A 180 22.19 19.45 5.42
N LEU A 181 21.46 18.40 5.85
CA LEU A 181 21.85 17.55 6.98
C LEU A 181 22.67 16.32 6.59
N ILE A 182 22.71 15.94 5.31
CA ILE A 182 23.33 14.69 4.87
C ILE A 182 24.65 15.01 4.13
N SER A 183 25.76 15.01 4.87
CA SER A 183 27.09 15.24 4.28
C SER A 183 27.52 14.05 3.40
N GLY A 184 27.72 14.29 2.11
CA GLY A 184 28.40 13.34 1.20
C GLY A 184 27.60 12.86 -0.01
N TYR A 185 26.28 13.06 -0.05
CA TYR A 185 25.42 12.70 -1.19
C TYR A 185 25.10 13.91 -2.09
N GLN A 186 24.86 13.65 -3.37
CA GLN A 186 24.49 14.69 -4.34
C GLN A 186 23.04 15.17 -4.16
N ASP A 187 22.15 14.24 -3.81
CA ASP A 187 20.72 14.45 -3.63
C ASP A 187 20.13 13.36 -2.71
N ILE A 188 18.91 13.59 -2.21
CA ILE A 188 18.20 12.65 -1.31
C ILE A 188 17.92 11.31 -2.01
N GLY A 189 17.63 11.33 -3.32
CA GLY A 189 17.41 10.12 -4.09
C GLY A 189 18.67 9.25 -4.15
N SER A 190 19.85 9.84 -4.22
CA SER A 190 21.11 9.10 -4.14
C SER A 190 21.29 8.39 -2.78
N TYR A 191 21.01 9.09 -1.68
CA TYR A 191 21.02 8.51 -0.33
C TYR A 191 20.04 7.34 -0.18
N TRP A 192 18.79 7.50 -0.62
CA TRP A 192 17.78 6.44 -0.53
C TRP A 192 18.11 5.21 -1.37
N ARG A 193 18.78 5.37 -2.51
CA ARG A 193 19.22 4.24 -3.33
C ARG A 193 20.40 3.50 -2.69
N ASP A 194 21.31 4.22 -2.05
CA ASP A 194 22.48 3.63 -1.40
C ASP A 194 22.09 2.81 -0.16
N GLU A 195 21.08 3.25 0.60
CA GLU A 195 20.56 2.51 1.76
C GLU A 195 20.06 1.09 1.42
N LEU A 196 19.60 0.87 0.18
CA LEU A 196 19.19 -0.46 -0.26
C LEU A 196 20.37 -1.39 -0.57
N GLU A 197 21.57 -0.83 -0.76
CA GLU A 197 22.81 -1.54 -1.10
C GLU A 197 22.70 -2.44 -2.36
N ILE A 198 21.77 -2.12 -3.27
CA ILE A 198 21.58 -2.84 -4.53
C ILE A 198 22.29 -2.09 -5.67
N PRO A 199 23.37 -2.64 -6.23
CA PRO A 199 24.05 -2.04 -7.38
C PRO A 199 23.10 -1.89 -8.57
N HIS A 200 23.19 -0.77 -9.28
CA HIS A 200 22.36 -0.49 -10.45
C HIS A 200 20.84 -0.61 -10.20
N LEU A 201 20.38 -0.27 -8.99
CA LEU A 201 18.98 -0.41 -8.56
C LEU A 201 17.94 0.02 -9.62
N ARG A 202 18.13 1.16 -10.29
CA ARG A 202 17.25 1.62 -11.38
C ARG A 202 17.03 0.57 -12.48
N GLN A 203 18.11 -0.05 -12.93
CA GLN A 203 18.07 -1.06 -13.99
C GLN A 203 17.43 -2.35 -13.48
N VAL A 204 17.74 -2.73 -12.24
CA VAL A 204 17.14 -3.90 -11.58
C VAL A 204 15.62 -3.70 -11.44
N SER A 205 15.16 -2.58 -10.91
CA SER A 205 13.73 -2.29 -10.74
C SER A 205 12.97 -2.29 -12.07
N ARG A 206 13.54 -1.70 -13.13
CA ARG A 206 12.94 -1.72 -14.47
C ARG A 206 12.88 -3.13 -15.06
N ARG A 207 13.94 -3.93 -14.93
CA ARG A 207 13.98 -5.32 -15.39
C ARG A 207 12.92 -6.17 -14.69
N LEU A 208 12.81 -6.07 -13.36
CA LEU A 208 11.80 -6.80 -12.57
C LEU A 208 10.38 -6.39 -12.99
N TYR A 209 10.14 -5.10 -13.24
CA TYR A 209 8.87 -4.66 -13.78
C TYR A 209 8.59 -5.23 -15.18
N ASP A 210 9.59 -5.27 -16.07
CA ASP A 210 9.44 -5.84 -17.41
C ASP A 210 9.09 -7.34 -17.37
N GLU A 211 9.60 -8.09 -16.38
CA GLU A 211 9.24 -9.51 -16.15
C GLU A 211 7.77 -9.66 -15.72
N ILE A 212 7.22 -8.71 -14.96
CA ILE A 212 5.82 -8.73 -14.44
C ILE A 212 4.83 -8.09 -15.44
N LYS A 213 5.33 -7.24 -16.33
CA LYS A 213 4.54 -6.45 -17.29
C LYS A 213 3.56 -7.29 -18.12
N PRO A 214 3.85 -8.51 -18.60
CA PRO A 214 2.87 -9.34 -19.30
C PRO A 214 1.63 -9.61 -18.45
N LEU A 215 1.80 -9.98 -17.18
CA LEU A 215 0.70 -10.24 -16.26
C LEU A 215 -0.08 -8.95 -15.94
N TYR A 216 0.63 -7.84 -15.67
CA TYR A 216 -0.01 -6.52 -15.50
C TYR A 216 -0.87 -6.14 -16.72
N THR A 217 -0.35 -6.38 -17.93
CA THR A 217 -1.05 -6.07 -19.19
C THR A 217 -2.33 -6.90 -19.34
N LEU A 218 -2.30 -8.18 -18.96
CA LEU A 218 -3.50 -9.03 -18.96
C LEU A 218 -4.53 -8.54 -17.94
N LEU A 219 -4.11 -8.27 -16.69
CA LEU A 219 -4.99 -7.74 -15.65
C LEU A 219 -5.60 -6.39 -16.05
N HIS A 220 -4.79 -5.48 -16.59
CA HIS A 220 -5.22 -4.19 -17.14
C HIS A 220 -6.27 -4.38 -18.22
N GLY A 221 -6.06 -5.30 -19.17
CA GLY A 221 -7.01 -5.62 -20.22
C GLY A 221 -8.35 -6.12 -19.69
N VAL A 222 -8.34 -7.04 -18.71
CA VAL A 222 -9.54 -7.55 -18.05
C VAL A 222 -10.28 -6.41 -17.33
N VAL A 223 -9.59 -5.64 -16.50
CA VAL A 223 -10.19 -4.52 -15.77
C VAL A 223 -10.77 -3.50 -16.74
N ARG A 224 -10.04 -3.14 -17.80
CA ARG A 224 -10.51 -2.24 -18.86
C ARG A 224 -11.77 -2.77 -19.54
N PHE A 225 -11.85 -4.05 -19.83
CA PHE A 225 -13.02 -4.68 -20.44
C PHE A 225 -14.27 -4.53 -19.54
N TYR A 226 -14.16 -4.87 -18.26
CA TYR A 226 -15.28 -4.76 -17.32
C TYR A 226 -15.67 -3.31 -17.04
N LEU A 227 -14.70 -2.41 -16.91
CA LEU A 227 -14.96 -0.97 -16.79
C LEU A 227 -15.65 -0.42 -18.04
N ARG A 228 -15.23 -0.82 -19.24
CA ARG A 228 -15.90 -0.41 -20.49
C ARG A 228 -17.31 -0.98 -20.62
N LYS A 229 -17.54 -2.20 -20.16
CA LYS A 229 -18.88 -2.79 -20.10
C LYS A 229 -19.82 -1.99 -19.20
N HIS A 230 -19.30 -1.43 -18.10
CA HIS A 230 -20.07 -0.63 -17.14
C HIS A 230 -20.22 0.84 -17.54
N TYR A 231 -19.13 1.48 -17.98
CA TYR A 231 -19.06 2.93 -18.27
C TYR A 231 -19.14 3.28 -19.77
N GLY A 232 -19.21 2.29 -20.66
CA GLY A 232 -19.33 2.48 -22.10
C GLY A 232 -18.12 3.21 -22.71
N GLY A 233 -18.40 4.18 -23.58
CA GLY A 233 -17.39 4.91 -24.37
C GLY A 233 -16.41 5.76 -23.57
N ILE A 234 -16.66 5.99 -22.27
CA ILE A 234 -15.74 6.72 -21.37
C ILE A 234 -14.40 5.98 -21.25
N VAL A 235 -14.45 4.64 -21.27
CA VAL A 235 -13.27 3.78 -21.18
C VAL A 235 -12.91 3.34 -22.59
N SER A 236 -11.71 3.69 -23.04
CA SER A 236 -11.22 3.29 -24.36
C SER A 236 -11.11 1.77 -24.49
N GLU A 237 -11.39 1.23 -25.68
CA GLU A 237 -11.27 -0.21 -25.94
C GLU A 237 -9.82 -0.68 -25.95
N ARG A 238 -8.92 0.15 -26.48
CA ARG A 238 -7.49 -0.17 -26.67
C ARG A 238 -6.56 0.82 -25.96
N GLY A 239 -7.10 1.90 -25.43
CA GLY A 239 -6.33 2.96 -24.77
C GLY A 239 -6.16 2.76 -23.27
N ALA A 240 -5.70 3.82 -22.64
CA ALA A 240 -5.50 3.90 -21.20
C ALA A 240 -6.83 3.95 -20.42
N ILE A 241 -6.78 3.51 -19.16
CA ILE A 241 -7.92 3.57 -18.23
C ILE A 241 -7.93 4.94 -17.54
N PRO A 242 -9.07 5.65 -17.45
CA PRO A 242 -9.16 6.87 -16.66
C PRO A 242 -8.87 6.65 -15.17
N ALA A 243 -7.96 7.44 -14.59
CA ALA A 243 -7.46 7.25 -13.22
C ALA A 243 -8.55 7.23 -12.13
N HIS A 244 -9.64 7.97 -12.31
CA HIS A 244 -10.72 8.08 -11.33
C HIS A 244 -11.62 6.84 -11.25
N LEU A 245 -11.50 5.90 -12.18
CA LEU A 245 -12.36 4.72 -12.26
C LEU A 245 -11.76 3.48 -11.56
N LEU A 246 -10.58 3.61 -10.95
CA LEU A 246 -9.81 2.46 -10.45
C LEU A 246 -10.01 2.15 -8.96
N GLY A 247 -11.07 2.68 -8.34
CA GLY A 247 -11.47 2.32 -6.98
C GLY A 247 -10.58 2.85 -5.84
N ASN A 248 -9.56 3.64 -6.17
CA ASN A 248 -8.61 4.25 -5.23
C ASN A 248 -8.18 5.65 -5.73
N LEU A 249 -7.86 6.55 -4.81
CA LEU A 249 -7.51 7.95 -5.12
C LEU A 249 -6.28 8.11 -6.02
N TRP A 250 -5.32 7.17 -5.96
CA TRP A 250 -4.07 7.20 -6.74
C TRP A 250 -3.94 6.03 -7.70
N SER A 251 -5.02 5.25 -7.87
CA SER A 251 -5.05 4.10 -8.76
C SER A 251 -4.04 2.99 -8.40
N LEU A 252 -3.65 2.87 -7.12
CA LEU A 252 -2.68 1.87 -6.64
C LEU A 252 -3.31 0.54 -6.25
N ASN A 253 -4.56 0.56 -5.77
CA ASN A 253 -5.31 -0.62 -5.32
C ASN A 253 -6.63 -0.70 -6.09
N TRP A 254 -6.83 -1.78 -6.86
CA TRP A 254 -8.03 -1.99 -7.68
C TRP A 254 -8.99 -3.03 -7.07
N GLU A 255 -8.77 -3.48 -5.83
CA GLU A 255 -9.57 -4.53 -5.17
C GLU A 255 -11.07 -4.15 -5.13
N ALA A 256 -11.40 -2.86 -5.01
CA ALA A 256 -12.78 -2.36 -5.04
C ALA A 256 -13.51 -2.59 -6.38
N LEU A 257 -12.80 -2.97 -7.44
CA LEU A 257 -13.38 -3.37 -8.72
C LEU A 257 -13.75 -4.85 -8.77
N ALA A 258 -13.40 -5.64 -7.75
CA ALA A 258 -13.72 -7.06 -7.69
C ALA A 258 -15.22 -7.32 -7.87
N ASP A 259 -16.09 -6.48 -7.31
CA ASP A 259 -17.56 -6.60 -7.44
C ASP A 259 -18.06 -6.39 -8.88
N LEU A 260 -17.29 -5.73 -9.76
CA LEU A 260 -17.63 -5.58 -11.18
C LEU A 260 -17.24 -6.80 -12.01
N ILE A 261 -16.25 -7.57 -11.54
CA ILE A 261 -15.62 -8.67 -12.27
C ILE A 261 -16.17 -10.01 -11.81
N LEU A 262 -16.28 -10.19 -10.49
CA LEU A 262 -16.69 -11.43 -9.84
C LEU A 262 -18.22 -11.51 -9.70
N PRO A 263 -18.83 -12.69 -9.92
CA PRO A 263 -20.25 -12.89 -9.70
C PRO A 263 -20.63 -12.86 -8.21
N LYS A 264 -19.69 -13.20 -7.33
CA LYS A 264 -19.83 -13.20 -5.87
C LYS A 264 -18.50 -12.78 -5.26
N THR A 265 -18.56 -11.94 -4.23
CA THR A 265 -17.38 -11.51 -3.48
C THR A 265 -17.43 -11.98 -2.03
N ILE A 266 -16.26 -12.01 -1.39
CA ILE A 266 -16.09 -12.36 0.02
C ILE A 266 -15.81 -11.07 0.79
N ASN A 267 -16.71 -10.76 1.73
CA ASN A 267 -16.61 -9.59 2.59
C ASN A 267 -16.10 -10.00 3.99
N LEU A 268 -14.79 -9.88 4.17
CA LEU A 268 -14.15 -10.19 5.44
C LEU A 268 -14.47 -9.14 6.52
N ASP A 269 -14.68 -7.87 6.15
CA ASP A 269 -15.06 -6.82 7.11
C ASP A 269 -16.38 -7.16 7.81
N GLU A 270 -17.37 -7.63 7.05
CA GLU A 270 -18.65 -8.07 7.61
C GLU A 270 -18.47 -9.28 8.54
N SER A 271 -17.56 -10.18 8.20
CA SER A 271 -17.28 -11.39 8.99
C SER A 271 -16.58 -11.03 10.31
N ILE A 272 -15.58 -10.15 10.28
CA ILE A 272 -14.90 -9.62 11.46
C ILE A 272 -15.90 -8.91 12.39
N LYS A 273 -16.78 -8.08 11.81
CA LYS A 273 -17.86 -7.39 12.56
C LYS A 273 -18.82 -8.39 13.21
N LYS A 274 -19.27 -9.42 12.48
CA LYS A 274 -20.17 -10.47 13.02
C LYS A 274 -19.56 -11.23 14.19
N LEU A 275 -18.25 -11.43 14.18
CA LEU A 275 -17.52 -12.09 15.27
C LEU A 275 -17.19 -11.15 16.45
N ASN A 276 -17.53 -9.86 16.36
CA ASN A 276 -17.24 -8.84 17.37
C ASN A 276 -15.75 -8.80 17.77
N TRP A 277 -14.85 -8.91 16.78
CA TRP A 277 -13.42 -8.81 17.05
C TRP A 277 -13.04 -7.41 17.52
N THR A 278 -12.14 -7.33 18.48
CA THR A 278 -11.52 -6.08 18.93
C THR A 278 -10.11 -5.96 18.33
N VAL A 279 -9.53 -4.75 18.33
CA VAL A 279 -8.12 -4.54 17.93
C VAL A 279 -7.18 -5.47 18.69
N LEU A 280 -7.39 -5.62 20.01
CA LEU A 280 -6.59 -6.53 20.83
C LEU A 280 -6.78 -8.00 20.44
N HIS A 281 -7.99 -8.41 20.06
CA HIS A 281 -8.24 -9.75 19.55
C HIS A 281 -7.46 -10.00 18.25
N MET A 282 -7.54 -9.07 17.30
CA MET A 282 -6.80 -9.14 16.03
C MET A 282 -5.29 -9.22 16.27
N ALA A 283 -4.76 -8.38 17.17
CA ALA A 283 -3.36 -8.41 17.55
C ALA A 283 -2.95 -9.78 18.14
N LYS A 284 -3.81 -10.38 18.98
CA LYS A 284 -3.56 -11.72 19.54
C LYS A 284 -3.61 -12.82 18.47
N ARG A 285 -4.45 -12.69 17.44
CA ARG A 285 -4.45 -13.60 16.28
C ARG A 285 -3.19 -13.46 15.43
N ALA A 286 -2.68 -12.25 15.26
CA ALA A 286 -1.40 -12.03 14.61
C ALA A 286 -0.26 -12.70 15.39
N GLU A 287 -0.17 -12.49 16.70
CA GLU A 287 0.82 -13.18 17.56
C GLU A 287 0.71 -14.71 17.48
N ASP A 288 -0.51 -15.27 17.49
CA ASP A 288 -0.77 -16.71 17.35
C ASP A 288 -0.27 -17.25 15.99
N PHE A 289 -0.50 -16.50 14.90
CA PHE A 289 0.02 -16.85 13.59
C PHE A 289 1.55 -16.93 13.59
N TYR A 290 2.22 -15.91 14.12
CA TYR A 290 3.68 -15.88 14.24
C TYR A 290 4.23 -17.05 15.07
N GLN A 291 3.61 -17.36 16.21
CA GLN A 291 4.01 -18.51 17.02
C GLN A 291 3.77 -19.86 16.33
N SER A 292 2.77 -19.97 15.46
CA SER A 292 2.40 -21.24 14.81
C SER A 292 3.50 -21.83 13.92
N PHE A 293 4.43 -21.01 13.42
CA PHE A 293 5.60 -21.45 12.66
C PHE A 293 6.92 -21.36 13.45
N GLY A 294 6.83 -21.22 14.78
CA GLY A 294 7.95 -21.36 15.71
C GLY A 294 8.65 -20.07 16.11
N LEU A 295 8.11 -18.89 15.78
CA LEU A 295 8.65 -17.62 16.26
C LEU A 295 8.23 -17.34 17.72
N PRO A 296 9.02 -16.52 18.45
CA PRO A 296 8.71 -16.21 19.85
C PRO A 296 7.41 -15.42 19.99
N ALA A 297 6.77 -15.57 21.16
CA ALA A 297 5.68 -14.70 21.59
C ALA A 297 6.18 -13.25 21.77
N MET A 298 5.28 -12.28 21.66
CA MET A 298 5.61 -10.88 21.91
C MET A 298 5.97 -10.68 23.39
N THR A 299 6.85 -9.73 23.67
CA THR A 299 7.36 -9.51 25.03
C THR A 299 6.29 -8.96 25.99
N ASP A 300 6.51 -9.11 27.30
CA ASP A 300 5.65 -8.48 28.31
C ASP A 300 5.64 -6.95 28.18
N ALA A 301 6.77 -6.36 27.77
CA ALA A 301 6.86 -4.92 27.53
C ALA A 301 6.00 -4.51 26.33
N PHE A 302 5.98 -5.32 25.26
CA PHE A 302 5.12 -5.09 24.10
C PHE A 302 3.66 -4.97 24.51
N TRP A 303 3.10 -5.95 25.21
CA TRP A 303 1.67 -5.92 25.57
C TRP A 303 1.32 -4.80 26.55
N ARG A 304 2.25 -4.43 27.44
CA ARG A 304 2.02 -3.39 28.46
C ARG A 304 2.20 -1.97 27.95
N LYS A 305 3.10 -1.74 26.99
CA LYS A 305 3.51 -0.39 26.54
C LYS A 305 3.00 -0.02 25.14
N SER A 306 2.55 -0.99 24.35
CA SER A 306 1.91 -0.72 23.05
C SER A 306 0.54 -0.07 23.22
N VAL A 307 0.12 0.66 22.18
CA VAL A 307 -1.15 1.39 22.16
C VAL A 307 -2.10 0.68 21.21
N PHE A 308 -3.14 0.06 21.76
CA PHE A 308 -4.19 -0.66 21.02
C PHE A 308 -5.54 0.09 20.98
N THR A 309 -5.65 1.17 21.75
CA THR A 309 -6.86 1.99 21.85
C THR A 309 -6.48 3.46 21.84
N LYS A 310 -7.33 4.28 21.23
CA LYS A 310 -7.08 5.72 21.12
C LYS A 310 -7.23 6.37 22.49
N GLY A 311 -6.12 6.81 23.09
CA GLY A 311 -6.11 7.47 24.39
C GLY A 311 -6.47 8.97 24.30
N ASN A 312 -5.80 9.71 23.42
CA ASN A 312 -6.03 11.14 23.17
C ASN A 312 -6.65 11.34 21.76
N LYS A 313 -7.43 12.41 21.57
CA LYS A 313 -7.97 12.80 20.25
C LYS A 313 -6.88 12.95 19.19
N ASN A 314 -5.68 13.36 19.62
CA ASN A 314 -4.54 13.65 18.75
C ASN A 314 -3.53 12.49 18.63
N THR A 315 -3.74 11.35 19.30
CA THR A 315 -2.85 10.18 19.16
C THR A 315 -2.84 9.70 17.71
N ARG A 316 -1.64 9.51 17.13
CA ARG A 316 -1.47 8.99 15.76
C ARG A 316 -1.83 7.50 15.73
N CYS A 317 -2.75 7.10 14.85
CA CYS A 317 -3.20 5.71 14.70
C CYS A 317 -2.97 5.18 13.27
N HIS A 318 -1.76 5.30 12.72
CA HIS A 318 -1.46 4.84 11.35
C HIS A 318 -0.77 3.48 11.26
N GLY A 319 -0.50 2.82 12.38
CA GLY A 319 0.39 1.66 12.41
C GLY A 319 1.84 2.09 12.37
N ALA A 320 2.56 1.72 13.42
CA ALA A 320 4.00 1.85 13.50
C ALA A 320 4.53 0.85 14.54
N ALA A 321 5.54 0.10 14.14
CA ALA A 321 6.37 -0.71 15.01
C ALA A 321 7.63 0.06 15.42
N ALA A 322 8.12 -0.17 16.64
CA ALA A 322 9.31 0.49 17.16
C ALA A 322 10.21 -0.47 17.95
N ASP A 323 11.51 -0.47 17.64
CA ASP A 323 12.59 -0.91 18.53
C ASP A 323 13.00 0.27 19.43
N MET A 324 12.85 0.10 20.75
CA MET A 324 13.24 1.14 21.71
C MET A 324 14.72 1.07 22.10
N PHE A 325 15.50 0.17 21.50
CA PHE A 325 16.91 -0.09 21.77
C PHE A 325 17.21 -0.42 23.24
N LYS A 326 16.21 -0.97 23.94
CA LYS A 326 16.30 -1.48 25.32
C LYS A 326 15.92 -2.95 25.32
N ASP A 327 16.55 -3.72 26.21
CA ASP A 327 16.30 -5.17 26.30
C ASP A 327 14.80 -5.48 26.43
N GLY A 328 14.26 -6.16 25.41
CA GLY A 328 12.89 -6.62 25.30
C GLY A 328 11.83 -5.54 25.10
N ASP A 329 12.18 -4.28 24.88
CA ASP A 329 11.23 -3.17 24.73
C ASP A 329 10.94 -2.87 23.26
N PHE A 330 9.94 -3.57 22.72
CA PHE A 330 9.38 -3.36 21.39
C PHE A 330 7.94 -2.90 21.53
N ARG A 331 7.49 -1.98 20.69
CA ARG A 331 6.16 -1.37 20.85
C ARG A 331 5.45 -1.22 19.52
N LEU A 332 4.13 -1.37 19.57
CA LEU A 332 3.22 -1.14 18.46
C LEU A 332 2.30 0.04 18.77
N LEU A 333 2.19 0.97 17.84
CA LEU A 333 1.24 2.07 17.86
C LEU A 333 0.15 1.80 16.82
N TYR A 334 -0.89 1.08 17.23
CA TYR A 334 -1.99 0.74 16.34
C TYR A 334 -3.34 0.77 17.06
N CYS A 335 -4.11 1.81 16.80
CA CYS A 335 -5.41 2.06 17.43
C CYS A 335 -6.54 2.24 16.43
N SER A 336 -6.38 1.69 15.22
CA SER A 336 -7.34 1.87 14.12
C SER A 336 -8.23 0.65 13.92
N GLY A 337 -9.54 0.89 13.81
CA GLY A 337 -10.54 0.03 13.19
C GLY A 337 -10.64 -1.46 13.57
N THR A 338 -11.50 -2.17 12.86
CA THR A 338 -11.78 -3.62 12.96
C THR A 338 -12.17 -4.16 11.58
N THR A 339 -11.44 -3.76 10.55
CA THR A 339 -11.61 -4.19 9.15
C THR A 339 -10.56 -5.22 8.75
N LYS A 340 -10.72 -5.84 7.57
CA LYS A 340 -9.72 -6.70 6.93
C LYS A 340 -8.39 -5.96 6.75
N GLU A 341 -8.45 -4.69 6.36
CA GLU A 341 -7.25 -3.87 6.19
C GLU A 341 -6.54 -3.70 7.53
N ASP A 342 -7.29 -3.43 8.60
CA ASP A 342 -6.71 -3.31 9.94
C ASP A 342 -6.08 -4.63 10.42
N PHE A 343 -6.69 -5.75 10.07
CA PHE A 343 -6.13 -7.08 10.33
C PHE A 343 -4.82 -7.31 9.58
N TYR A 344 -4.72 -6.87 8.32
CA TYR A 344 -3.47 -6.90 7.55
C TYR A 344 -2.39 -6.01 8.17
N VAL A 345 -2.70 -4.75 8.50
CA VAL A 345 -1.72 -3.83 9.09
C VAL A 345 -1.18 -4.38 10.41
N LEU A 346 -2.02 -4.98 11.26
CA LEU A 346 -1.55 -5.63 12.49
C LEU A 346 -0.56 -6.77 12.24
N HIS A 347 -0.76 -7.60 11.21
CA HIS A 347 0.20 -8.65 10.84
C HIS A 347 1.48 -8.05 10.28
N HIS A 348 1.36 -7.03 9.43
CA HIS A 348 2.48 -6.33 8.82
C HIS A 348 3.39 -5.72 9.91
N GLU A 349 2.82 -4.92 10.80
CA GLU A 349 3.56 -4.26 11.88
C GLU A 349 4.15 -5.26 12.90
N MET A 350 3.44 -6.36 13.19
CA MET A 350 4.01 -7.41 14.02
C MET A 350 5.18 -8.15 13.35
N GLY A 351 5.25 -8.13 12.02
CA GLY A 351 6.41 -8.62 11.26
C GLY A 351 7.66 -7.80 11.55
N HIS A 352 7.53 -6.48 11.59
CA HIS A 352 8.61 -5.58 12.03
C HIS A 352 9.06 -5.90 13.46
N ILE A 353 8.11 -6.11 14.38
CA ILE A 353 8.42 -6.48 15.77
C ILE A 353 9.18 -7.80 15.87
N GLN A 354 8.74 -8.83 15.14
CA GLN A 354 9.45 -10.11 15.09
C GLN A 354 10.88 -9.96 14.56
N TYR A 355 11.07 -9.09 13.57
CA TYR A 355 12.39 -8.82 13.04
C TYR A 355 13.28 -8.06 14.04
N TYR A 356 12.74 -7.06 14.75
CA TYR A 356 13.41 -6.38 15.86
C TYR A 356 13.88 -7.37 16.93
N MET A 357 13.00 -8.29 17.34
CA MET A 357 13.31 -9.33 18.31
C MET A 357 14.41 -10.28 17.82
N ALA A 358 14.41 -10.62 16.53
CA ALA A 358 15.37 -11.57 15.95
C ALA A 358 16.81 -11.04 15.95
N TYR A 359 17.02 -9.75 15.65
CA TYR A 359 18.36 -9.15 15.63
C TYR A 359 18.69 -8.33 16.87
N GLU A 360 17.88 -8.36 17.92
CA GLU A 360 18.11 -7.59 19.15
C GLU A 360 19.55 -7.73 19.69
N LYS A 361 20.14 -8.93 19.59
CA LYS A 361 21.50 -9.19 20.09
C LYS A 361 22.62 -8.77 19.14
N GLN A 362 22.31 -8.25 17.95
CA GLN A 362 23.30 -7.65 17.06
C GLN A 362 23.74 -6.28 17.57
N PRO A 363 24.99 -5.84 17.28
CA PRO A 363 25.42 -4.48 17.53
C PRO A 363 24.45 -3.47 16.91
N ALA A 364 24.20 -2.34 17.57
CA ALA A 364 23.17 -1.37 17.18
C ALA A 364 23.30 -0.88 15.73
N LEU A 365 24.53 -0.74 15.26
CA LEU A 365 24.83 -0.34 13.88
C LEU A 365 24.33 -1.36 12.83
N PHE A 366 24.20 -2.63 13.21
CA PHE A 366 23.82 -3.74 12.34
C PHE A 366 22.40 -4.25 12.62
N ARG A 367 21.60 -3.54 13.41
CA ARG A 367 20.20 -3.87 13.67
C ARG A 367 19.27 -3.46 12.53
N GLN A 368 19.70 -3.63 11.27
CA GLN A 368 18.94 -3.52 10.03
C GLN A 368 19.74 -4.21 8.92
N ALA A 369 19.06 -4.78 7.93
CA ALA A 369 19.68 -5.21 6.68
C ALA A 369 19.52 -4.09 5.65
N ASN A 370 18.34 -4.01 5.05
CA ASN A 370 17.84 -2.82 4.37
C ASN A 370 16.34 -2.72 4.64
N THR A 371 15.78 -1.55 4.34
CA THR A 371 14.38 -1.26 4.57
C THR A 371 13.42 -2.08 3.69
N ALA A 372 13.83 -2.44 2.47
CA ALA A 372 13.08 -3.34 1.60
C ALA A 372 12.81 -4.71 2.25
N PHE A 373 13.81 -5.28 2.90
CA PHE A 373 13.68 -6.56 3.60
C PHE A 373 12.77 -6.44 4.82
N HIS A 374 12.83 -5.32 5.55
CA HIS A 374 11.92 -5.03 6.66
C HIS A 374 10.45 -5.09 6.23
N GLU A 375 10.08 -4.32 5.19
CA GLU A 375 8.71 -4.27 4.67
C GLU A 375 8.23 -5.62 4.13
N SER A 376 9.17 -6.46 3.67
CA SER A 376 8.84 -7.76 3.06
C SER A 376 8.40 -8.81 4.07
N ILE A 377 8.88 -8.77 5.31
CA ILE A 377 8.57 -9.79 6.32
C ILE A 377 7.08 -9.76 6.68
N GLY A 378 6.57 -8.58 7.01
CA GLY A 378 5.16 -8.39 7.37
C GLY A 378 4.21 -8.73 6.22
N ASP A 379 4.58 -8.35 5.01
CA ASP A 379 3.77 -8.60 3.80
C ASP A 379 3.75 -10.07 3.38
N ALA A 380 4.90 -10.75 3.42
CA ALA A 380 5.01 -12.14 3.02
C ALA A 380 4.13 -13.06 3.89
N ILE A 381 4.02 -12.75 5.18
CA ILE A 381 3.17 -13.49 6.11
C ILE A 381 1.69 -13.41 5.73
N MET A 382 1.27 -12.29 5.15
CA MET A 382 -0.14 -12.10 4.80
C MET A 382 -0.62 -13.11 3.76
N TYR A 383 0.25 -13.62 2.88
CA TYR A 383 -0.13 -14.67 1.92
C TYR A 383 -0.60 -15.95 2.62
N GLY A 384 0.03 -16.32 3.73
CA GLY A 384 -0.39 -17.46 4.57
C GLY A 384 -1.67 -17.15 5.35
N VAL A 385 -1.79 -15.95 5.90
CA VAL A 385 -2.95 -15.49 6.67
C VAL A 385 -4.21 -15.44 5.80
N MET A 386 -4.08 -15.06 4.52
CA MET A 386 -5.22 -14.91 3.60
C MET A 386 -5.66 -16.21 2.93
N THR A 387 -4.99 -17.34 3.19
CA THR A 387 -5.42 -18.64 2.63
C THR A 387 -6.84 -18.98 3.11
N PRO A 388 -7.73 -19.53 2.25
CA PRO A 388 -9.08 -19.88 2.67
C PRO A 388 -9.12 -20.80 3.87
N GLN A 389 -8.20 -21.76 3.94
CA GLN A 389 -8.11 -22.73 5.03
C GLN A 389 -7.78 -22.02 6.36
N HIS A 390 -6.93 -20.99 6.35
CA HIS A 390 -6.66 -20.21 7.56
C HIS A 390 -7.84 -19.33 7.94
N LEU A 391 -8.42 -18.59 6.97
CA LEU A 391 -9.61 -17.77 7.20
C LEU A 391 -10.79 -18.59 7.75
N HIS A 392 -10.94 -19.82 7.27
CA HIS A 392 -11.94 -20.76 7.77
C HIS A 392 -11.69 -21.19 9.21
N ARG A 393 -10.43 -21.52 9.57
CA ARG A 393 -10.05 -21.83 10.96
C ARG A 393 -10.31 -20.67 11.92
N LEU A 394 -10.18 -19.43 11.43
CA LEU A 394 -10.52 -18.22 12.18
C LEU A 394 -12.03 -17.95 12.25
N GLY A 395 -12.85 -18.70 11.52
CA GLY A 395 -14.30 -18.49 11.40
C GLY A 395 -14.69 -17.30 10.53
N LEU A 396 -13.75 -16.74 9.75
CA LEU A 396 -13.97 -15.60 8.87
C LEU A 396 -14.64 -15.98 7.54
N ILE A 397 -14.56 -17.25 7.14
CA ILE A 397 -15.33 -17.82 6.04
C ILE A 397 -15.99 -19.13 6.47
N SER A 398 -17.13 -19.47 5.86
CA SER A 398 -17.89 -20.69 6.18
C SER A 398 -17.42 -21.92 5.39
N ASP A 399 -17.82 -23.12 5.83
CA ASP A 399 -17.60 -24.37 5.10
C ASP A 399 -18.14 -24.30 3.66
N SER A 400 -19.31 -23.70 3.45
CA SER A 400 -19.92 -23.55 2.13
C SER A 400 -19.10 -22.67 1.19
N LEU A 401 -18.30 -21.74 1.72
CA LEU A 401 -17.37 -20.93 0.95
C LEU A 401 -16.06 -21.67 0.76
N LEU A 402 -15.55 -22.38 1.76
CA LEU A 402 -14.33 -23.17 1.62
C LEU A 402 -14.47 -24.29 0.58
N TYR A 403 -15.59 -25.01 0.60
CA TYR A 403 -15.91 -26.12 -0.29
C TYR A 403 -16.99 -25.71 -1.30
N ILE A 404 -16.76 -24.68 -2.12
CA ILE A 404 -17.62 -24.44 -3.28
C ILE A 404 -17.51 -25.67 -4.21
N SER A 405 -18.29 -26.69 -3.90
CA SER A 405 -18.54 -27.87 -4.73
C SER A 405 -19.55 -27.47 -5.78
N ASN A 406 -19.36 -27.90 -7.03
CA ASN A 406 -20.32 -27.76 -8.13
C ASN A 406 -21.72 -28.29 -7.76
N THR A 407 -22.52 -27.50 -7.04
CA THR A 407 -23.94 -27.76 -6.78
C THR A 407 -24.77 -27.29 -7.98
N ASN A 408 -24.46 -27.85 -9.15
CA ASN A 408 -25.33 -27.85 -10.33
C ASN A 408 -25.48 -29.29 -10.87
N GLN A 409 -25.58 -30.27 -9.96
CA GLN A 409 -26.12 -31.58 -10.30
C GLN A 409 -27.38 -31.81 -9.47
N ASP A 410 -28.50 -31.96 -10.19
CA ASP A 410 -29.81 -32.31 -9.69
C ASP A 410 -29.75 -33.50 -8.70
N PRO A 411 -30.59 -33.52 -7.64
CA PRO A 411 -30.67 -34.63 -6.72
C PRO A 411 -31.51 -35.75 -7.35
N LYS A 412 -30.90 -36.59 -8.18
CA LYS A 412 -31.41 -37.94 -8.47
C LYS A 412 -30.28 -38.95 -8.33
N GLY A 413 -30.31 -39.68 -7.23
CA GLY A 413 -29.28 -40.64 -6.85
C GLY A 413 -29.07 -41.74 -7.87
N SER A 414 -27.82 -42.17 -8.03
CA SER A 414 -27.34 -43.51 -7.65
C SER A 414 -25.91 -43.72 -8.17
N LYS A 415 -25.04 -44.18 -7.27
CA LYS A 415 -23.78 -44.93 -7.50
C LYS A 415 -22.87 -44.46 -8.64
N GLU A 416 -21.82 -43.72 -8.29
CA GLU A 416 -20.54 -43.75 -9.03
C GLU A 416 -19.39 -43.27 -8.12
N GLU A 417 -19.07 -44.06 -7.10
CA GLU A 417 -17.73 -44.10 -6.51
C GLU A 417 -16.88 -44.98 -7.44
N THR A 418 -15.98 -44.43 -8.28
CA THR A 418 -14.68 -45.05 -8.69
C THR A 418 -13.81 -44.33 -9.74
N GLU A 419 -14.10 -43.10 -10.21
CA GLU A 419 -13.24 -42.49 -11.26
C GLU A 419 -12.24 -41.40 -10.81
N SER A 420 -12.45 -40.70 -9.67
CA SER A 420 -11.50 -39.64 -9.25
C SER A 420 -10.23 -40.16 -8.55
N GLU A 421 -10.23 -41.39 -8.03
CA GLU A 421 -9.05 -41.99 -7.40
C GLU A 421 -8.04 -42.56 -8.41
N ASN A 422 -8.46 -42.88 -9.63
CA ASN A 422 -7.57 -43.43 -10.66
C ASN A 422 -6.77 -42.33 -11.38
N LEU A 423 -7.35 -41.15 -11.60
CA LEU A 423 -6.65 -40.02 -12.25
C LEU A 423 -5.50 -39.49 -11.39
N ASN A 424 -5.69 -39.42 -10.07
CA ASN A 424 -4.65 -38.98 -9.13
C ASN A 424 -3.50 -39.99 -8.99
N LYS A 425 -3.77 -41.29 -9.18
CA LYS A 425 -2.72 -42.32 -9.22
C LYS A 425 -1.90 -42.29 -10.52
N GLU A 426 -2.50 -41.95 -11.65
CA GLU A 426 -1.78 -41.82 -12.92
C GLU A 426 -0.87 -40.58 -12.94
N ILE A 427 -1.31 -39.45 -12.39
CA ILE A 427 -0.50 -38.24 -12.28
C ILE A 427 0.68 -38.44 -11.31
N TYR A 428 0.45 -39.10 -10.16
CA TYR A 428 1.51 -39.36 -9.17
C TYR A 428 2.56 -40.36 -9.68
N ASN A 429 2.15 -41.35 -10.49
CA ASN A 429 3.08 -42.30 -11.10
C ASN A 429 3.83 -41.73 -12.33
N GLY A 430 3.24 -40.76 -13.04
CA GLY A 430 3.92 -40.03 -14.12
C GLY A 430 5.06 -39.14 -13.63
N TYR A 431 4.92 -38.56 -12.43
CA TYR A 431 5.91 -37.68 -11.83
C TYR A 431 7.16 -38.42 -11.32
N ASN A 432 6.99 -39.62 -10.77
CA ASN A 432 8.11 -40.42 -10.25
C ASN A 432 8.94 -41.11 -11.33
N LYS A 433 8.42 -41.28 -12.55
CA LYS A 433 9.17 -41.88 -13.68
C LYS A 433 10.11 -40.90 -14.40
N ARG A 434 9.95 -39.59 -14.20
CA ARG A 434 10.82 -38.54 -14.79
C ARG A 434 12.03 -38.17 -13.92
N LYS A 435 12.15 -38.71 -12.71
CA LYS A 435 13.22 -38.33 -11.76
C LYS A 435 14.51 -39.16 -11.85
N GLU A 436 14.58 -40.18 -12.71
CA GLU A 436 15.75 -41.08 -12.76
C GLU A 436 16.71 -40.86 -13.93
N ASN A 437 16.42 -39.99 -14.89
CA ASN A 437 17.38 -39.65 -15.94
C ASN A 437 17.18 -38.21 -16.40
N GLU A 438 18.02 -37.28 -15.93
CA GLU A 438 18.73 -36.32 -16.79
C GLU A 438 19.52 -35.28 -15.97
N LYS A 439 20.75 -35.02 -16.44
CA LYS A 439 21.66 -34.00 -15.93
C LYS A 439 21.11 -32.63 -16.30
N TYR A 440 21.01 -31.76 -15.30
CA TYR A 440 20.69 -30.34 -15.45
C TYR A 440 21.61 -29.63 -16.47
N THR A 441 21.04 -29.21 -17.60
CA THR A 441 21.55 -28.15 -18.46
C THR A 441 20.37 -27.38 -19.06
N GLY A 442 20.29 -26.06 -18.80
CA GLY A 442 19.56 -25.10 -19.64
C GLY A 442 18.10 -24.82 -19.29
N PHE A 443 17.83 -23.64 -18.70
CA PHE A 443 16.50 -23.06 -18.43
C PHE A 443 15.97 -22.25 -19.65
N GLU A 444 16.43 -22.56 -20.87
CA GLU A 444 16.15 -21.77 -22.09
C GLU A 444 15.23 -22.49 -23.10
N GLU A 445 14.95 -23.79 -22.94
CA GLU A 445 14.18 -24.54 -23.95
C GLU A 445 12.65 -24.60 -23.67
N GLU A 446 12.20 -24.48 -22.42
CA GLU A 446 10.75 -24.51 -22.09
C GLU A 446 9.98 -23.24 -22.55
N PHE A 447 10.68 -22.16 -22.93
CA PHE A 447 10.04 -20.95 -23.44
C PHE A 447 9.75 -20.98 -24.96
N ASN A 448 10.34 -21.93 -25.70
CA ASN A 448 10.19 -21.98 -27.16
C ASN A 448 9.05 -22.88 -27.66
N GLU A 449 8.54 -23.81 -26.84
CA GLU A 449 7.38 -24.66 -27.21
C GLU A 449 6.02 -23.96 -27.04
N VAL A 450 5.97 -22.79 -26.38
CA VAL A 450 4.73 -21.99 -26.26
C VAL A 450 4.39 -21.21 -27.54
N ASN A 451 5.31 -21.16 -28.52
CA ASN A 451 5.09 -20.44 -29.78
C ASN A 451 4.33 -21.24 -30.86
N GLU A 452 4.09 -22.55 -30.69
CA GLU A 452 3.29 -23.34 -31.66
C GLU A 452 1.81 -23.50 -31.29
N SER A 453 1.36 -23.03 -30.13
CA SER A 453 -0.07 -23.02 -29.75
C SER A 453 -0.83 -21.75 -30.15
N GLN A 454 -0.32 -20.96 -31.09
CA GLN A 454 -0.96 -19.72 -31.60
C GLN A 454 -2.27 -19.92 -32.39
N ASN A 455 -2.82 -21.14 -32.46
CA ASN A 455 -4.05 -21.44 -33.19
C ASN A 455 -5.29 -21.74 -32.32
N VAL A 456 -5.26 -21.49 -31.00
CA VAL A 456 -6.42 -21.76 -30.12
C VAL A 456 -7.34 -20.54 -29.91
N PHE A 457 -6.92 -19.33 -30.28
CA PHE A 457 -7.75 -18.12 -30.16
C PHE A 457 -8.37 -17.70 -31.50
N ASN A 458 -9.16 -18.60 -32.11
CA ASN A 458 -10.07 -18.20 -33.18
C ASN A 458 -11.42 -17.74 -32.60
N GLU A 459 -11.84 -16.57 -33.07
CA GLU A 459 -13.04 -15.83 -32.65
C GLU A 459 -14.36 -16.61 -32.77
N ALA A 460 -15.34 -16.17 -31.97
CA ALA A 460 -16.78 -16.24 -32.25
C ALA A 460 -17.66 -17.38 -31.67
N ASN A 461 -17.28 -18.07 -30.57
CA ASN A 461 -18.23 -18.97 -29.87
C ASN A 461 -18.50 -18.68 -28.37
N TYR A 462 -17.79 -17.76 -27.72
CA TYR A 462 -18.01 -17.46 -26.29
C TYR A 462 -19.23 -16.58 -25.96
N LEU A 463 -20.02 -16.17 -26.96
CA LEU A 463 -21.19 -15.30 -26.75
C LEU A 463 -22.50 -16.06 -26.44
N ASN A 464 -22.54 -17.38 -26.67
CA ASN A 464 -23.78 -18.18 -26.52
C ASN A 464 -23.68 -19.31 -25.47
N ASP A 465 -22.56 -19.42 -24.76
CA ASP A 465 -22.42 -20.38 -23.65
C ASP A 465 -22.95 -19.75 -22.35
N PRO A 466 -23.71 -20.47 -21.49
CA PRO A 466 -24.17 -19.92 -20.24
C PRO A 466 -22.95 -19.66 -19.36
N LYS A 467 -22.49 -18.40 -19.34
CA LYS A 467 -21.36 -17.84 -18.55
C LYS A 467 -20.41 -18.94 -18.05
N PRO A 468 -19.29 -19.25 -18.73
CA PRO A 468 -18.26 -20.05 -18.08
C PRO A 468 -17.95 -19.34 -16.76
N ASN A 469 -18.21 -20.00 -15.64
CA ASN A 469 -18.09 -19.40 -14.34
C ASN A 469 -16.61 -19.40 -13.99
N ILE A 470 -15.84 -18.48 -14.59
CA ILE A 470 -14.36 -18.41 -14.56
C ILE A 470 -13.79 -18.43 -13.12
N PHE A 471 -14.63 -18.13 -12.12
CA PHE A 471 -14.29 -18.15 -10.70
C PHE A 471 -15.11 -19.26 -10.02
N GLU A 472 -14.55 -20.46 -9.98
CA GLU A 472 -15.21 -21.65 -9.48
C GLU A 472 -14.96 -21.86 -7.98
N THR A 473 -13.82 -21.36 -7.48
CA THR A 473 -13.39 -21.60 -6.10
C THR A 473 -13.21 -20.31 -5.30
N THR A 474 -13.21 -20.44 -3.97
CA THR A 474 -12.86 -19.34 -3.07
C THR A 474 -11.40 -18.90 -3.26
N ASP A 475 -10.51 -19.83 -3.61
CA ASP A 475 -9.12 -19.52 -3.97
C ASP A 475 -9.08 -18.55 -5.16
N ASP A 476 -9.83 -18.80 -6.24
CA ASP A 476 -9.86 -17.93 -7.42
C ASP A 476 -10.33 -16.51 -7.09
N ILE A 477 -11.37 -16.41 -6.26
CA ILE A 477 -11.91 -15.13 -5.79
C ILE A 477 -10.88 -14.36 -4.97
N LEU A 478 -10.22 -15.02 -4.01
CA LEU A 478 -9.22 -14.37 -3.16
C LEU A 478 -7.96 -14.02 -3.95
N MET A 479 -7.51 -14.89 -4.87
CA MET A 479 -6.37 -14.63 -5.75
C MET A 479 -6.63 -13.43 -6.66
N LEU A 480 -7.81 -13.31 -7.27
CA LEU A 480 -8.12 -12.12 -8.07
C LEU A 480 -8.13 -10.85 -7.22
N LYS A 481 -8.72 -10.90 -6.01
CA LYS A 481 -8.70 -9.76 -5.09
C LYS A 481 -7.27 -9.37 -4.72
N GLN A 482 -6.39 -10.35 -4.47
CA GLN A 482 -4.98 -10.12 -4.22
C GLN A 482 -4.27 -9.51 -5.44
N ALA A 483 -4.53 -10.04 -6.64
CA ALA A 483 -3.98 -9.55 -7.89
C ALA A 483 -4.39 -8.09 -8.16
N LEU A 484 -5.68 -7.76 -7.98
CA LEU A 484 -6.20 -6.40 -8.10
C LEU A 484 -5.60 -5.45 -7.06
N ASN A 485 -5.18 -5.95 -5.90
CA ASN A 485 -4.52 -5.14 -4.89
C ASN A 485 -3.02 -4.95 -5.17
N LYS A 486 -2.25 -6.05 -5.35
CA LYS A 486 -0.77 -6.01 -5.36
C LYS A 486 -0.15 -5.76 -6.74
N ILE A 487 -0.72 -6.29 -7.83
CA ILE A 487 -0.12 -6.16 -9.16
C ILE A 487 -0.09 -4.69 -9.64
N PRO A 488 -1.14 -3.88 -9.44
CA PRO A 488 -1.12 -2.45 -9.80
C PRO A 488 -0.18 -1.58 -8.96
N GLN A 489 0.17 -2.02 -7.74
CA GLN A 489 1.12 -1.31 -6.89
C GLN A 489 2.54 -1.33 -7.49
N ILE A 490 2.89 -2.38 -8.24
CA ILE A 490 4.23 -2.53 -8.82
C ILE A 490 4.59 -1.39 -9.80
N PRO A 491 3.82 -1.13 -10.88
CA PRO A 491 4.12 0.02 -11.73
C PRO A 491 3.91 1.36 -11.02
N PHE A 492 3.03 1.42 -10.00
CA PHE A 492 2.82 2.63 -9.20
C PHE A 492 4.08 3.01 -8.39
N SER A 493 4.62 2.09 -7.61
CA SER A 493 5.76 2.37 -6.73
C SER A 493 7.04 2.62 -7.53
N LEU A 494 7.23 1.90 -8.66
CA LEU A 494 8.32 2.20 -9.59
C LEU A 494 8.21 3.62 -10.17
N LEU A 495 7.00 4.00 -10.60
CA LEU A 495 6.71 5.34 -11.11
C LEU A 495 7.08 6.43 -10.10
N ILE A 496 6.62 6.29 -8.84
CA ILE A 496 6.81 7.32 -7.82
C ILE A 496 8.29 7.54 -7.52
N ASP A 497 9.07 6.47 -7.31
CA ASP A 497 10.48 6.62 -6.99
C ASP A 497 11.31 7.10 -8.17
N GLU A 498 11.06 6.60 -9.39
CA GLU A 498 11.74 7.15 -10.56
C GLU A 498 11.42 8.63 -10.79
N TYR A 499 10.17 9.04 -10.54
CA TYR A 499 9.78 10.44 -10.62
C TYR A 499 10.51 11.28 -9.56
N ARG A 500 10.54 10.82 -8.30
CA ARG A 500 11.22 11.50 -7.18
C ARG A 500 12.72 11.60 -7.41
N TRP A 501 13.36 10.54 -7.87
CA TRP A 501 14.79 10.56 -8.18
C TRP A 501 15.11 11.56 -9.28
N LYS A 502 14.35 11.56 -10.40
CA LYS A 502 14.53 12.56 -11.45
C LYS A 502 14.28 13.98 -10.95
N TYR A 503 13.32 14.16 -10.05
CA TYR A 503 13.03 15.45 -9.43
C TYR A 503 14.20 15.93 -8.54
N PHE A 504 14.72 15.08 -7.66
CA PHE A 504 15.83 15.42 -6.76
C PHE A 504 17.16 15.65 -7.48
N GLU A 505 17.38 14.95 -8.59
CA GLU A 505 18.54 15.16 -9.47
C GLU A 505 18.44 16.46 -10.29
N GLY A 506 17.34 17.20 -10.19
CA GLY A 506 17.10 18.42 -10.97
C GLY A 506 16.76 18.17 -12.44
N GLY A 507 16.45 16.92 -12.81
CA GLY A 507 16.08 16.52 -14.17
C GLY A 507 14.66 16.92 -14.59
N ILE A 508 13.85 17.45 -13.68
CA ILE A 508 12.48 17.90 -13.93
C ILE A 508 12.36 19.39 -13.59
N SER A 509 12.06 20.22 -14.59
CA SER A 509 11.74 21.63 -14.39
C SER A 509 10.48 21.79 -13.54
N SER A 510 10.44 22.80 -12.67
CA SER A 510 9.25 23.10 -11.84
C SER A 510 7.98 23.27 -12.66
N LEU A 511 8.10 23.77 -13.90
CA LEU A 511 7.01 23.96 -14.86
C LEU A 511 6.52 22.65 -15.51
N ASP A 512 7.39 21.63 -15.58
CA ASP A 512 7.12 20.36 -16.26
C ASP A 512 6.77 19.22 -15.30
N THR A 513 6.84 19.45 -13.99
CA THR A 513 6.56 18.48 -12.92
C THR A 513 5.32 17.61 -13.16
N ASN A 514 4.17 18.22 -13.41
CA ASN A 514 2.93 17.47 -13.65
C ASN A 514 2.90 16.77 -15.02
N LYS A 515 3.48 17.40 -16.05
CA LYS A 515 3.56 16.82 -17.40
C LYS A 515 4.39 15.53 -17.39
N VAL A 516 5.57 15.57 -16.80
CA VAL A 516 6.47 14.41 -16.69
C VAL A 516 5.81 13.30 -15.88
N PHE A 517 5.14 13.65 -14.77
CA PHE A 517 4.40 12.67 -13.96
C PHE A 517 3.38 11.89 -14.80
N TRP A 518 2.51 12.59 -15.54
CA TRP A 518 1.48 11.92 -16.35
C TRP A 518 2.02 11.18 -17.57
N GLN A 519 3.15 11.62 -18.13
CA GLN A 519 3.85 10.84 -19.15
C GLN A 519 4.31 9.49 -18.60
N MET A 520 4.89 9.49 -17.40
CA MET A 520 5.35 8.26 -16.75
C MET A 520 4.17 7.38 -16.28
N VAL A 521 3.07 7.96 -15.78
CA VAL A 521 1.82 7.23 -15.46
C VAL A 521 1.30 6.51 -16.70
N MET A 522 1.28 7.19 -17.85
CA MET A 522 0.83 6.59 -19.10
C MET A 522 1.77 5.48 -19.58
N GLU A 523 3.09 5.69 -19.47
CA GLU A 523 4.13 4.73 -19.86
C GLU A 523 4.10 3.45 -19.01
N LEU A 524 4.07 3.59 -17.68
CA LEU A 524 4.23 2.48 -16.73
C LEU A 524 2.91 1.84 -16.34
N GLN A 525 1.82 2.60 -16.26
CA GLN A 525 0.53 2.06 -15.80
C GLN A 525 -0.48 1.95 -16.94
N GLY A 526 -0.32 2.62 -18.07
CA GLY A 526 -1.39 2.69 -19.08
C GLY A 526 -2.66 3.33 -18.51
N ILE A 527 -2.48 4.32 -17.64
CA ILE A 527 -3.56 5.11 -17.01
C ILE A 527 -3.52 6.52 -17.60
N SER A 528 -4.70 7.11 -17.82
CA SER A 528 -4.82 8.46 -18.33
C SER A 528 -5.34 9.42 -17.27
N LEU A 529 -4.89 10.67 -17.37
CA LEU A 529 -5.51 11.79 -16.68
C LEU A 529 -6.99 11.89 -17.07
N VAL A 530 -7.81 12.35 -16.12
CA VAL A 530 -9.22 12.63 -16.34
C VAL A 530 -9.39 13.68 -17.45
N ALA A 531 -10.16 13.37 -18.49
CA ALA A 531 -10.47 14.31 -19.56
C ALA A 531 -11.13 15.58 -19.00
N SER A 532 -10.58 16.75 -19.34
CA SER A 532 -10.89 18.12 -18.83
C SER A 532 -10.04 18.65 -17.67
N TYR A 533 -9.05 17.92 -17.15
CA TYR A 533 -8.16 18.43 -16.09
C TYR A 533 -7.03 19.29 -16.68
N SER A 534 -6.83 20.51 -16.17
CA SER A 534 -5.72 21.36 -16.63
C SER A 534 -4.40 20.93 -15.99
N ILE A 535 -3.32 21.07 -16.75
CA ILE A 535 -1.95 20.62 -16.43
C ILE A 535 -1.34 21.35 -15.20
N ASN A 536 -2.04 22.33 -14.63
CA ASN A 536 -1.50 23.26 -13.63
C ASN A 536 -1.51 22.74 -12.18
N TYR A 537 -2.00 21.53 -11.91
CA TYR A 537 -2.07 20.97 -10.56
C TYR A 537 -1.06 19.82 -10.39
N LEU A 538 -0.34 19.84 -9.27
CA LEU A 538 0.80 18.98 -8.99
C LEU A 538 0.33 17.60 -8.45
N ASN A 539 -0.07 16.70 -9.36
CA ASN A 539 -0.78 15.47 -8.99
C ASN A 539 0.09 14.41 -8.26
N ALA A 540 1.41 14.47 -8.40
CA ALA A 540 2.34 13.52 -7.77
C ALA A 540 2.35 13.62 -6.23
N PHE A 541 2.12 14.82 -5.69
CA PHE A 541 2.26 15.12 -4.26
C PHE A 541 0.92 15.16 -3.54
N ALA A 542 -0.16 14.66 -4.15
CA ALA A 542 -1.44 14.49 -3.49
C ALA A 542 -1.54 13.14 -2.73
N LYS A 543 -0.43 12.41 -2.54
CA LYS A 543 -0.33 11.17 -1.75
C LYS A 543 0.63 11.41 -0.58
N GLN A 544 0.24 10.99 0.62
CA GLN A 544 1.02 11.17 1.84
C GLN A 544 2.43 10.59 1.72
N GLN A 545 2.57 9.36 1.22
CA GLN A 545 3.85 8.66 1.11
C GLN A 545 4.81 9.28 0.08
N CYS A 546 4.34 10.10 -0.87
CA CYS A 546 5.21 10.81 -1.81
C CYS A 546 6.07 11.89 -1.12
N LEU A 547 5.58 12.46 0.00
CA LEU A 547 6.21 13.60 0.71
C LEU A 547 6.63 13.29 2.14
N VAL A 548 5.78 12.61 2.90
CA VAL A 548 5.91 12.45 4.36
C VAL A 548 6.74 11.22 4.71
N GLY A 549 6.79 10.23 3.82
CA GLY A 549 7.72 9.12 3.97
C GLY A 549 9.14 9.61 3.68
N GLU A 550 9.99 9.66 4.69
CA GLU A 550 11.47 9.57 4.58
C GLU A 550 11.94 8.27 3.89
N MET A 551 11.06 7.61 3.13
CA MET A 551 11.16 6.24 2.69
C MET A 551 10.91 6.14 1.18
N SER A 552 11.69 5.27 0.55
CA SER A 552 11.59 4.90 -0.86
C SER A 552 10.36 4.01 -1.06
N GLU A 553 9.53 4.29 -2.05
CA GLU A 553 8.35 3.48 -2.40
C GLU A 553 8.75 2.12 -3.02
N ILE A 554 9.98 1.99 -3.52
CA ILE A 554 10.60 0.72 -3.97
C ILE A 554 10.74 -0.29 -2.84
N ARG A 555 10.72 0.14 -1.58
CA ARG A 555 10.64 -0.78 -0.43
C ARG A 555 9.33 -1.56 -0.40
N TYR A 556 8.27 -1.07 -1.05
CA TYR A 556 7.01 -1.80 -1.25
C TYR A 556 6.98 -2.62 -2.56
N LEU A 557 7.93 -2.39 -3.49
CA LEU A 557 8.11 -3.25 -4.66
C LEU A 557 8.73 -4.60 -4.29
N THR A 558 9.67 -4.59 -3.36
CA THR A 558 10.43 -5.78 -2.95
C THR A 558 9.60 -6.87 -2.26
N PRO A 559 8.56 -6.55 -1.47
CA PRO A 559 7.56 -7.51 -1.01
C PRO A 559 6.61 -8.03 -2.11
N SER A 560 6.47 -7.25 -3.20
CA SER A 560 5.51 -7.51 -4.28
C SER A 560 6.11 -8.32 -5.44
N VAL A 561 7.44 -8.30 -5.58
CA VAL A 561 8.25 -9.10 -6.50
C VAL A 561 8.72 -10.35 -5.76
#